data_AF-A0A7X6ZGT8-F1
#
_entry.id   AF-A0A7X6ZGT8-F1
#
_cell.length_a   1.000
_cell.length_b   1.000
_cell.length_c   1.000
_cell.angle_alpha   90.00
_cell.angle_beta   90.00
_cell.angle_gamma   90.00
#
_symmetry.space_group_name_H-M   'P 1'
#
loop_
_entity.id
_entity.type
_entity.pdbx_description
1 polymer ?
#
loop_
_entity_poly.entity_id
_entity_poly.type
_entity_poly.pdbx_seq_one_letter_code
_entity_poly.pdbx_strand_id
1 'polypeptide(L)'
;ITNPGVLDLTISTWASAGSDAFTITGIPSTVPAGDQSSFTVSFAPASIGVFIAGINIANDSTNSQYMIYLKGEGVKAEQAALVFEPADSQTYDTINTLSVTGGSGDGAVTYSVVSGPGEIVDGDGLKVTSGVGTITVMATKEADENYNAISVTAQVECVKAEQTIDFPAIPQQLLEDQFTLTATASSGLPVTFSVTDGPGIVTDKILSFSDVGTVTVMASQEGDDNWKSAVDVNQSFEVVFGLIEVPVPVYRLYSYGAPESTYEHLWTTDEKERDLLDSWPSWVYEGVAWLAYTNQVDGSVPLYRLYAELERQHHYTNIEFEYQYLAGDGTWNDEGVQYYVFPTNTVDGLLPVYRFNHEELALHHFTIDENEKDEIIRHPEWGYEYEGIGYYVFPVVDDEELVLE
;
A
#
# COMPACT_ATOMS: atom_id res chain seq x y z
N ILE A 1 -15.33 15.99 87.86
CA ILE A 1 -14.95 16.01 89.30
C ILE A 1 -16.24 15.83 90.08
N THR A 2 -16.32 14.77 90.89
CA THR A 2 -17.51 14.45 91.68
C THR A 2 -17.16 14.66 93.15
N ASN A 3 -18.00 15.40 93.87
CA ASN A 3 -17.86 15.60 95.30
C ASN A 3 -18.93 14.79 96.06
N PRO A 4 -18.63 13.56 96.50
CA PRO A 4 -19.58 12.76 97.28
C PRO A 4 -19.68 13.21 98.75
N GLY A 5 -18.94 14.24 99.15
CA GLY A 5 -18.89 14.74 100.52
C GLY A 5 -20.13 15.54 100.92
N VAL A 6 -20.21 15.86 102.21
CA VAL A 6 -21.28 16.69 102.80
C VAL A 6 -20.89 18.16 102.93
N LEU A 7 -19.69 18.53 102.47
CA LEU A 7 -19.17 19.90 102.39
C LEU A 7 -18.73 20.18 100.95
N ASP A 8 -18.75 21.44 100.56
CA ASP A 8 -18.25 21.88 99.26
C ASP A 8 -16.76 21.56 99.12
N LEU A 9 -16.38 21.00 97.98
CA LEU A 9 -14.98 20.71 97.63
C LEU A 9 -14.36 21.94 96.99
N THR A 10 -13.35 22.52 97.61
CA THR A 10 -12.62 23.68 97.07
C THR A 10 -11.42 23.20 96.25
N ILE A 11 -11.29 23.71 95.02
CA ILE A 11 -10.11 23.49 94.16
C ILE A 11 -9.24 24.73 94.26
N SER A 12 -8.08 24.60 94.91
CA SER A 12 -7.22 25.73 95.25
C SER A 12 -6.31 26.12 94.09
N THR A 13 -5.73 25.16 93.39
CA THR A 13 -4.91 25.34 92.19
C THR A 13 -4.93 24.08 91.33
N TRP A 14 -4.46 24.20 90.10
CA TRP A 14 -4.17 23.06 89.24
C TRP A 14 -2.95 23.34 88.36
N ALA A 15 -2.29 22.28 87.92
CA ALA A 15 -1.20 22.35 86.95
C ALA A 15 -1.23 21.12 86.04
N SER A 16 -0.83 21.31 84.78
CA SER A 16 -0.57 20.21 83.85
C SER A 16 0.93 20.07 83.59
N ALA A 17 1.38 18.84 83.40
CA ALA A 17 2.75 18.52 82.99
C ALA A 17 2.73 17.40 81.95
N GLY A 18 3.69 17.42 81.01
CA GLY A 18 3.76 16.45 79.91
C GLY A 18 3.50 17.12 78.57
N SER A 19 2.81 16.44 77.66
CA SER A 19 2.63 16.90 76.28
C SER A 19 1.73 18.13 76.15
N ASP A 20 2.17 19.08 75.31
CA ASP A 20 1.39 20.25 74.87
C ASP A 20 0.25 19.91 73.90
N ALA A 21 0.10 18.64 73.50
CA ALA A 21 -1.03 18.18 72.68
C ALA A 21 -2.36 18.20 73.45
N PHE A 22 -2.33 18.32 74.78
CA PHE A 22 -3.52 18.44 75.63
C PHE A 22 -3.72 19.88 76.08
N THR A 23 -4.89 20.45 75.80
CA THR A 23 -5.30 21.74 76.35
C THR A 23 -6.44 21.54 77.34
N ILE A 24 -6.34 22.20 78.49
CA ILE A 24 -7.30 22.04 79.60
C ILE A 24 -7.96 23.39 79.88
N THR A 25 -9.30 23.41 79.88
CA THR A 25 -10.07 24.63 80.11
C THR A 25 -11.26 24.36 81.03
N GLY A 26 -11.64 25.36 81.83
CA GLY A 26 -12.87 25.31 82.63
C GLY A 26 -12.79 24.43 83.88
N ILE A 27 -11.62 24.28 84.51
CA ILE A 27 -11.54 23.63 85.82
C ILE A 27 -12.32 24.48 86.85
N PRO A 28 -13.32 23.91 87.56
CA PRO A 28 -14.12 24.64 88.53
C PRO A 28 -13.28 25.01 89.75
N SER A 29 -13.58 26.13 90.41
CA SER A 29 -12.97 26.51 91.70
C SER A 29 -13.62 25.81 92.90
N THR A 30 -14.84 25.30 92.72
CA THR A 30 -15.63 24.65 93.78
C THR A 30 -16.57 23.62 93.17
N VAL A 31 -16.81 22.50 93.86
CA VAL A 31 -17.84 21.51 93.52
C VAL A 31 -18.73 21.32 94.75
N PRO A 32 -20.02 21.68 94.71
CA PRO A 32 -20.88 21.61 95.89
C PRO A 32 -20.99 20.22 96.51
N ALA A 33 -21.38 20.14 97.77
CA ALA A 33 -21.62 18.88 98.47
C ALA A 33 -22.65 18.01 97.72
N GLY A 34 -22.28 16.77 97.41
CA GLY A 34 -23.13 15.81 96.67
C GLY A 34 -23.20 16.03 95.16
N ASP A 35 -22.56 17.07 94.62
CA ASP A 35 -22.64 17.46 93.21
C ASP A 35 -21.44 16.98 92.37
N GLN A 36 -21.52 17.24 91.06
CA GLN A 36 -20.44 17.05 90.11
C GLN A 36 -20.26 18.27 89.20
N SER A 37 -19.03 18.51 88.78
CA SER A 37 -18.69 19.52 87.76
C SER A 37 -17.72 18.95 86.74
N SER A 38 -17.83 19.40 85.50
CA SER A 38 -16.98 19.02 84.36
C SER A 38 -16.00 20.12 83.99
N PHE A 39 -14.93 19.73 83.30
CA PHE A 39 -14.00 20.62 82.59
C PHE A 39 -13.66 19.96 81.25
N THR A 40 -13.08 20.72 80.33
CA THR A 40 -12.75 20.22 78.98
C THR A 40 -11.27 19.91 78.87
N VAL A 41 -10.97 18.74 78.30
CA VAL A 41 -9.64 18.37 77.81
C VAL A 41 -9.75 18.20 76.30
N SER A 42 -9.02 19.00 75.53
CA SER A 42 -8.94 18.85 74.07
C SER A 42 -7.57 18.29 73.70
N PHE A 43 -7.56 17.25 72.87
CA PHE A 43 -6.34 16.61 72.35
C PHE A 43 -6.16 16.97 70.87
N ALA A 44 -5.06 17.67 70.56
CA ALA A 44 -4.71 18.14 69.23
C ALA A 44 -3.19 17.94 68.99
N PRO A 45 -2.75 16.71 68.70
CA PRO A 45 -1.34 16.42 68.48
C PRO A 45 -0.85 17.04 67.16
N ALA A 46 0.34 17.64 67.18
CA ALA A 46 0.97 18.22 66.00
C ALA A 46 1.72 17.18 65.13
N SER A 47 1.89 15.97 65.63
CA SER A 47 2.59 14.87 64.95
C SER A 47 2.03 13.51 65.39
N ILE A 48 2.44 12.45 64.69
CA ILE A 48 2.09 11.08 65.05
C ILE A 48 2.85 10.64 66.30
N GLY A 49 2.18 9.82 67.11
CA GLY A 49 2.81 9.17 68.25
C GLY A 49 1.95 9.20 69.50
N VAL A 50 2.46 8.57 70.55
CA VAL A 50 1.77 8.53 71.85
C VAL A 50 2.16 9.74 72.68
N PHE A 51 1.17 10.50 73.09
CA PHE A 51 1.32 11.66 73.96
C PHE A 51 0.71 11.36 75.31
N ILE A 52 1.45 11.67 76.37
CA ILE A 52 1.02 11.52 77.75
C ILE A 52 1.11 12.85 78.47
N ALA A 53 0.15 13.10 79.36
CA ALA A 53 0.14 14.26 80.24
C ALA A 53 -0.49 13.91 81.58
N GLY A 54 -0.11 14.63 82.63
CA GLY A 54 -0.72 14.56 83.95
C GLY A 54 -1.36 15.89 84.33
N ILE A 55 -2.56 15.85 84.90
CA ILE A 55 -3.20 17.01 85.54
C ILE A 55 -3.16 16.77 87.06
N ASN A 56 -2.55 17.68 87.80
CA ASN A 56 -2.59 17.70 89.26
C ASN A 56 -3.60 18.75 89.73
N ILE A 57 -4.62 18.32 90.48
CA ILE A 57 -5.66 19.19 91.04
C ILE A 57 -5.51 19.23 92.56
N ALA A 58 -5.09 20.38 93.08
CA ALA A 58 -5.01 20.60 94.51
C ALA A 58 -6.40 20.94 95.08
N ASN A 59 -6.80 20.27 96.14
CA ASN A 59 -8.12 20.42 96.76
C ASN A 59 -8.07 20.24 98.29
N ASP A 60 -9.17 20.54 98.96
CA ASP A 60 -9.31 20.50 100.43
C ASP A 60 -9.89 19.17 100.98
N SER A 61 -10.02 18.13 100.15
CA SER A 61 -10.43 16.80 100.62
C SER A 61 -9.30 16.06 101.37
N THR A 62 -9.61 14.86 101.86
CA THR A 62 -8.61 13.95 102.44
C THR A 62 -7.54 13.50 101.44
N ASN A 63 -7.81 13.58 100.14
CA ASN A 63 -6.82 13.45 99.08
C ASN A 63 -6.55 14.82 98.45
N SER A 64 -5.67 15.58 99.09
CA SER A 64 -5.40 16.97 98.75
C SER A 64 -4.75 17.18 97.37
N GLN A 65 -4.32 16.10 96.69
CA GLN A 65 -3.85 16.11 95.32
C GLN A 65 -4.52 15.01 94.50
N TYR A 66 -5.32 15.39 93.51
CA TYR A 66 -5.94 14.45 92.60
C TYR A 66 -5.22 14.46 91.25
N MET A 67 -4.57 13.34 90.90
CA MET A 67 -3.83 13.18 89.66
C MET A 67 -4.69 12.50 88.59
N ILE A 68 -4.79 13.11 87.41
CA ILE A 68 -5.42 12.53 86.22
C ILE A 68 -4.33 12.27 85.18
N TYR A 69 -4.24 11.04 84.69
CA TYR A 69 -3.32 10.67 83.61
C TYR A 69 -4.06 10.65 82.29
N LEU A 70 -3.54 11.41 81.33
CA LEU A 70 -4.02 11.49 79.96
C LEU A 70 -3.07 10.69 79.06
N LYS A 71 -3.66 9.94 78.12
CA LYS A 71 -2.95 9.31 77.01
C LYS A 71 -3.77 9.53 75.75
N GLY A 72 -3.09 9.96 74.70
CA GLY A 72 -3.65 10.16 73.36
C GLY A 72 -2.64 9.68 72.33
N GLU A 73 -3.12 9.26 71.17
CA GLU A 73 -2.29 8.82 70.06
C GLU A 73 -2.61 9.70 68.85
N GLY A 74 -1.61 10.44 68.37
CA GLY A 74 -1.68 11.10 67.07
C GLY A 74 -1.54 10.03 65.99
N VAL A 75 -2.49 10.00 65.06
CA VAL A 75 -2.53 9.07 63.93
C VAL A 75 -2.40 9.84 62.62
N LYS A 76 -2.11 9.13 61.52
CA LYS A 76 -2.11 9.73 60.18
C LYS A 76 -3.46 10.34 59.85
N ALA A 77 -3.44 11.49 59.16
CA ALA A 77 -4.62 12.12 58.62
C ALA A 77 -5.00 11.54 57.25
N GLU A 78 -6.26 11.72 56.85
CA GLU A 78 -6.69 11.47 55.48
C GLU A 78 -6.22 12.59 54.55
N GLN A 79 -5.92 12.25 53.30
CA GLN A 79 -5.50 13.23 52.29
C GLN A 79 -6.69 13.95 51.67
N ALA A 80 -6.45 15.15 51.13
CA ALA A 80 -7.37 15.79 50.20
C ALA A 80 -7.62 14.90 48.96
N ALA A 81 -8.83 15.01 48.39
CA ALA A 81 -9.21 14.25 47.21
C ALA A 81 -8.22 14.45 46.04
N LEU A 82 -7.99 13.38 45.28
CA LEU A 82 -7.28 13.43 44.02
C LEU A 82 -8.24 13.76 42.87
N VAL A 83 -7.74 14.53 41.90
CA VAL A 83 -8.43 14.80 40.63
C VAL A 83 -7.56 14.22 39.52
N PHE A 84 -8.10 13.25 38.80
CA PHE A 84 -7.39 12.53 37.73
C PHE A 84 -7.64 13.23 36.39
N GLU A 85 -6.57 13.60 35.71
CA GLU A 85 -6.54 14.06 34.32
C GLU A 85 -5.66 13.07 33.52
N PRO A 86 -6.25 12.08 32.82
CA PRO A 86 -7.16 12.35 31.71
C PRO A 86 -8.49 11.55 31.74
N ALA A 87 -9.55 12.16 31.22
CA ALA A 87 -10.84 11.51 30.95
C ALA A 87 -11.17 11.38 29.45
N ASP A 88 -10.30 11.91 28.58
CA ASP A 88 -10.52 11.89 27.14
C ASP A 88 -10.24 10.50 26.55
N SER A 89 -11.00 10.16 25.51
CA SER A 89 -10.78 8.95 24.72
C SER A 89 -9.39 8.94 24.10
N GLN A 90 -8.77 7.76 23.98
CA GLN A 90 -7.43 7.61 23.40
C GLN A 90 -7.44 6.67 22.21
N THR A 91 -6.60 6.98 21.22
CA THR A 91 -6.51 6.21 19.98
C THR A 91 -5.59 5.00 20.15
N TYR A 92 -5.91 3.90 19.47
CA TYR A 92 -5.08 2.70 19.42
C TYR A 92 -3.60 3.00 19.13
N ASP A 93 -2.71 2.31 19.85
CA ASP A 93 -1.25 2.40 19.78
C ASP A 93 -0.65 3.79 20.05
N THR A 94 -1.42 4.66 20.71
CA THR A 94 -0.90 5.93 21.26
C THR A 94 -0.54 5.78 22.74
N ILE A 95 0.35 6.67 23.22
CA ILE A 95 0.73 6.80 24.62
C ILE A 95 0.35 8.19 25.09
N ASN A 96 -0.41 8.29 26.17
CA ASN A 96 -0.72 9.57 26.81
C ASN A 96 -0.16 9.62 28.23
N THR A 97 0.47 10.74 28.58
CA THR A 97 0.98 10.95 29.93
C THR A 97 -0.17 11.22 30.90
N LEU A 98 -0.24 10.42 31.96
CA LEU A 98 -1.22 10.53 33.02
C LEU A 98 -0.79 11.58 34.05
N SER A 99 -1.77 12.31 34.59
CA SER A 99 -1.52 13.25 35.68
C SER A 99 -2.64 13.22 36.72
N VAL A 100 -2.29 13.50 37.96
CA VAL A 100 -3.25 13.77 39.02
C VAL A 100 -2.87 15.04 39.75
N THR A 101 -3.88 15.78 40.18
CA THR A 101 -3.73 16.91 41.09
C THR A 101 -4.43 16.62 42.42
N GLY A 102 -4.14 17.40 43.46
CA GLY A 102 -4.66 17.17 44.82
C GLY A 102 -3.73 16.32 45.69
N GLY A 103 -4.29 15.75 46.75
CA GLY A 103 -3.52 15.14 47.83
C GLY A 103 -2.93 16.19 48.79
N SER A 104 -2.66 15.79 50.02
CA SER A 104 -2.11 16.68 51.06
C SER A 104 -0.68 16.34 51.45
N GLY A 105 -0.24 15.11 51.19
CA GLY A 105 1.08 14.63 51.50
C GLY A 105 2.11 14.76 50.38
N ASP A 106 3.34 14.39 50.69
CA ASP A 106 4.49 14.32 49.78
C ASP A 106 4.70 12.91 49.21
N GLY A 107 3.78 11.98 49.48
CA GLY A 107 3.80 10.64 48.91
C GLY A 107 3.89 10.64 47.38
N ALA A 108 4.62 9.66 46.84
CA ALA A 108 4.76 9.49 45.39
C ALA A 108 3.41 9.17 44.74
N VAL A 109 3.25 9.56 43.48
CA VAL A 109 2.10 9.16 42.66
C VAL A 109 2.48 7.93 41.83
N THR A 110 1.63 6.91 41.88
CA THR A 110 1.77 5.68 41.07
C THR A 110 0.51 5.45 40.25
N TYR A 111 0.66 4.80 39.09
CA TYR A 111 -0.44 4.45 38.20
C TYR A 111 -0.51 2.95 37.95
N SER A 112 -1.71 2.41 37.81
CA SER A 112 -1.94 1.02 37.44
C SER A 112 -3.21 0.86 36.61
N VAL A 113 -3.21 -0.08 35.66
CA VAL A 113 -4.44 -0.46 34.95
C VAL A 113 -5.21 -1.47 35.80
N VAL A 114 -6.44 -1.11 36.15
CA VAL A 114 -7.37 -1.96 36.91
C VAL A 114 -8.06 -2.95 35.99
N SER A 115 -8.47 -2.50 34.80
CA SER A 115 -9.11 -3.32 33.77
C SER A 115 -9.05 -2.66 32.39
N GLY A 116 -9.32 -3.44 31.35
CA GLY A 116 -9.39 -2.97 29.97
C GLY A 116 -8.06 -3.09 29.20
N PRO A 117 -8.08 -2.74 27.91
CA PRO A 117 -6.95 -2.96 26.99
C PRO A 117 -5.95 -1.80 27.03
N GLY A 118 -5.25 -1.66 28.16
CA GLY A 118 -4.22 -0.65 28.33
C GLY A 118 -3.05 -1.12 29.21
N GLU A 119 -1.92 -0.45 29.10
CA GLU A 119 -0.71 -0.73 29.85
C GLU A 119 -0.08 0.57 30.36
N ILE A 120 0.49 0.57 31.57
CA ILE A 120 1.33 1.68 32.04
C ILE A 120 2.77 1.44 31.60
N VAL A 121 3.33 2.38 30.86
CA VAL A 121 4.71 2.42 30.39
C VAL A 121 5.43 3.62 30.98
N ASP A 122 6.73 3.51 31.23
CA ASP A 122 7.59 4.59 31.74
C ASP A 122 7.12 5.29 33.04
N GLY A 123 6.21 4.64 33.79
CA GLY A 123 5.72 5.08 35.10
C GLY A 123 4.41 5.88 35.07
N ASP A 124 4.16 6.65 34.02
CA ASP A 124 2.96 7.48 33.86
C ASP A 124 2.37 7.51 32.44
N GLY A 125 2.95 6.81 31.47
CA GLY A 125 2.40 6.72 30.12
C GLY A 125 1.33 5.65 30.04
N LEU A 126 0.08 5.99 29.73
CA LEU A 126 -0.95 5.01 29.38
C LEU A 126 -0.83 4.67 27.89
N LYS A 127 -0.42 3.44 27.58
CA LYS A 127 -0.45 2.87 26.24
C LYS A 127 -1.79 2.17 25.99
N VAL A 128 -2.47 2.52 24.90
CA VAL A 128 -3.70 1.83 24.45
C VAL A 128 -3.34 0.63 23.57
N THR A 129 -3.82 -0.57 23.92
CA THR A 129 -3.50 -1.82 23.21
C THR A 129 -4.65 -2.37 22.37
N SER A 130 -5.83 -1.75 22.41
CA SER A 130 -6.93 -2.04 21.50
C SER A 130 -7.69 -0.77 21.13
N GLY A 131 -8.24 -0.69 19.91
CA GLY A 131 -9.09 0.42 19.47
C GLY A 131 -10.53 0.37 19.96
N VAL A 132 -10.90 -0.64 20.76
CA VAL A 132 -12.24 -0.82 21.33
C VAL A 132 -12.19 -1.13 22.81
N GLY A 133 -13.24 -0.75 23.52
CA GLY A 133 -13.39 -1.00 24.96
C GLY A 133 -13.04 0.21 25.82
N THR A 134 -12.92 -0.03 27.12
CA THR A 134 -12.69 1.03 28.12
C THR A 134 -11.62 0.57 29.09
N ILE A 135 -10.61 1.42 29.31
CA ILE A 135 -9.55 1.20 30.28
C ILE A 135 -9.96 1.87 31.58
N THR A 136 -9.88 1.16 32.70
CA THR A 136 -10.00 1.75 34.03
C THR A 136 -8.60 1.86 34.64
N VAL A 137 -8.15 3.09 34.89
CA VAL A 137 -6.83 3.37 35.49
C VAL A 137 -7.02 3.83 36.92
N MET A 138 -6.15 3.38 37.81
CA MET A 138 -6.06 3.83 39.19
C MET A 138 -4.78 4.64 39.37
N ALA A 139 -4.93 5.84 39.93
CA ALA A 139 -3.83 6.64 40.45
C ALA A 139 -3.85 6.59 41.97
N THR A 140 -2.68 6.36 42.57
CA THR A 140 -2.50 6.31 44.02
C THR A 140 -1.47 7.33 44.43
N LYS A 141 -1.84 8.22 45.36
CA LYS A 141 -0.89 9.01 46.12
C LYS A 141 -0.55 8.21 47.38
N GLU A 142 0.68 7.71 47.42
CA GLU A 142 1.14 6.84 48.50
C GLU A 142 1.08 7.54 49.87
N ALA A 143 1.06 6.72 50.92
CA ALA A 143 1.14 7.24 52.28
C ALA A 143 2.51 7.88 52.53
N ASP A 144 2.55 8.91 53.38
CA ASP A 144 3.80 9.50 53.87
C ASP A 144 3.85 9.48 55.40
N GLU A 145 4.71 10.29 56.02
CA GLU A 145 4.81 10.36 57.48
C GLU A 145 3.51 10.81 58.15
N ASN A 146 2.74 11.72 57.54
CA ASN A 146 1.60 12.37 58.18
C ASN A 146 0.24 11.93 57.63
N TYR A 147 0.21 11.35 56.42
CA TYR A 147 -1.02 11.04 55.71
C TYR A 147 -1.12 9.58 55.24
N ASN A 148 -2.33 9.04 55.28
CA ASN A 148 -2.67 7.73 54.70
C ASN A 148 -2.66 7.80 53.16
N ALA A 149 -2.46 6.67 52.47
CA ALA A 149 -2.54 6.62 51.02
C ALA A 149 -3.99 6.90 50.54
N ILE A 150 -4.14 7.53 49.39
CA ILE A 150 -5.44 7.75 48.75
C ILE A 150 -5.37 7.37 47.26
N SER A 151 -6.44 6.78 46.75
CA SER A 151 -6.54 6.39 45.33
C SER A 151 -7.79 6.98 44.68
N VAL A 152 -7.70 7.21 43.37
CA VAL A 152 -8.81 7.61 42.51
C VAL A 152 -8.73 6.81 41.21
N THR A 153 -9.89 6.50 40.62
CA THR A 153 -9.96 5.83 39.32
C THR A 153 -10.50 6.77 38.25
N ALA A 154 -10.04 6.57 37.02
CA ALA A 154 -10.55 7.22 35.82
C ALA A 154 -10.81 6.18 34.73
N GLN A 155 -11.71 6.50 33.81
CA GLN A 155 -12.01 5.67 32.64
C GLN A 155 -11.55 6.38 31.38
N VAL A 156 -10.91 5.62 30.49
CA VAL A 156 -10.45 6.08 29.18
C VAL A 156 -11.10 5.20 28.12
N GLU A 157 -11.92 5.81 27.26
CA GLU A 157 -12.52 5.11 26.13
C GLU A 157 -11.47 4.89 25.03
N CYS A 158 -11.43 3.67 24.48
CA CYS A 158 -10.52 3.32 23.40
C CYS A 158 -11.17 3.62 22.05
N VAL A 159 -10.40 4.21 21.14
CA VAL A 159 -10.85 4.59 19.80
C VAL A 159 -9.93 3.98 18.75
N LYS A 160 -10.53 3.47 17.67
CA LYS A 160 -9.81 2.92 16.52
C LYS A 160 -8.96 3.98 15.82
N ALA A 161 -7.76 3.59 15.37
CA ALA A 161 -6.88 4.42 14.58
C ALA A 161 -7.34 4.53 13.12
N GLU A 162 -7.03 5.65 12.47
CA GLU A 162 -7.24 5.83 11.02
C GLU A 162 -6.15 5.09 10.23
N GLN A 163 -6.48 4.67 9.01
CA GLN A 163 -5.52 4.04 8.10
C GLN A 163 -5.76 4.44 6.65
N THR A 164 -4.77 4.15 5.80
CA THR A 164 -4.75 4.52 4.39
C THR A 164 -4.41 3.32 3.52
N ILE A 165 -4.83 3.35 2.25
CA ILE A 165 -4.46 2.37 1.22
C ILE A 165 -3.47 3.04 0.26
N ASP A 166 -2.35 2.37 -0.01
CA ASP A 166 -1.46 2.66 -1.13
C ASP A 166 -1.76 1.67 -2.26
N PHE A 167 -2.39 2.18 -3.32
CA PHE A 167 -2.75 1.41 -4.52
C PHE A 167 -2.10 2.06 -5.74
N PRO A 168 -0.97 1.52 -6.23
CA PRO A 168 -0.25 2.08 -7.37
C PRO A 168 -1.12 2.22 -8.62
N ALA A 169 -0.80 3.21 -9.45
CA ALA A 169 -1.45 3.38 -10.74
C ALA A 169 -1.23 2.14 -11.63
N ILE A 170 -2.30 1.71 -12.30
CA ILE A 170 -2.26 0.61 -13.25
C ILE A 170 -1.99 1.21 -14.64
N PRO A 171 -0.93 0.76 -15.36
CA PRO A 171 -0.69 1.22 -16.72
C PRO A 171 -1.75 0.69 -17.68
N GLN A 172 -1.78 1.21 -18.91
CA GLN A 172 -2.58 0.62 -19.99
C GLN A 172 -2.27 -0.87 -20.13
N GLN A 173 -3.29 -1.68 -20.41
CA GLN A 173 -3.19 -3.13 -20.59
C GLN A 173 -3.67 -3.54 -21.99
N LEU A 174 -3.24 -4.72 -22.43
CA LEU A 174 -3.78 -5.40 -23.62
C LEU A 174 -4.90 -6.36 -23.21
N LEU A 175 -5.82 -6.65 -24.14
CA LEU A 175 -6.96 -7.54 -23.90
C LEU A 175 -6.56 -8.93 -23.37
N GLU A 176 -5.41 -9.46 -23.79
CA GLU A 176 -4.90 -10.77 -23.39
C GLU A 176 -4.05 -10.75 -22.11
N ASP A 177 -3.76 -9.57 -21.55
CA ASP A 177 -2.94 -9.44 -20.36
C ASP A 177 -3.60 -10.08 -19.13
N GLN A 178 -2.77 -10.60 -18.24
CA GLN A 178 -3.13 -10.93 -16.87
C GLN A 178 -2.30 -10.07 -15.91
N PHE A 179 -2.96 -9.17 -15.21
CA PHE A 179 -2.30 -8.21 -14.31
C PHE A 179 -2.49 -8.61 -12.85
N THR A 180 -1.40 -8.78 -12.10
CA THR A 180 -1.49 -9.04 -10.67
C THR A 180 -1.64 -7.72 -9.90
N LEU A 181 -2.79 -7.54 -9.25
CA LEU A 181 -3.07 -6.36 -8.44
C LEU A 181 -2.26 -6.40 -7.13
N THR A 182 -1.65 -5.26 -6.81
CA THR A 182 -0.92 -5.05 -5.56
C THR A 182 -1.38 -3.74 -4.92
N ALA A 183 -1.61 -3.79 -3.61
CA ALA A 183 -1.94 -2.64 -2.78
C ALA A 183 -1.59 -2.98 -1.34
N THR A 184 -1.30 -1.97 -0.52
CA THR A 184 -1.00 -2.14 0.90
C THR A 184 -1.86 -1.21 1.74
N ALA A 185 -2.23 -1.64 2.94
CA ALA A 185 -2.87 -0.77 3.93
C ALA A 185 -1.84 -0.41 5.02
N SER A 186 -1.87 0.82 5.53
CA SER A 186 -0.95 1.27 6.59
C SER A 186 -1.08 0.49 7.90
N SER A 187 -2.21 -0.18 8.13
CA SER A 187 -2.43 -1.11 9.24
C SER A 187 -1.75 -2.47 9.07
N GLY A 188 -1.31 -2.81 7.85
CA GLY A 188 -0.87 -4.15 7.48
C GLY A 188 -2.00 -5.15 7.20
N LEU A 189 -3.26 -4.74 7.32
CA LEU A 189 -4.42 -5.59 7.00
C LEU A 189 -4.51 -5.87 5.49
N PRO A 190 -5.04 -7.04 5.08
CA PRO A 190 -5.15 -7.40 3.68
C PRO A 190 -6.14 -6.50 2.94
N VAL A 191 -5.73 -6.03 1.76
CA VAL A 191 -6.55 -5.25 0.83
C VAL A 191 -7.29 -6.20 -0.11
N THR A 192 -8.55 -5.88 -0.40
CA THR A 192 -9.39 -6.58 -1.37
C THR A 192 -9.59 -5.74 -2.62
N PHE A 193 -9.85 -6.38 -3.76
CA PHE A 193 -10.03 -5.70 -5.04
C PHE A 193 -11.37 -6.07 -5.66
N SER A 194 -11.98 -5.11 -6.34
CA SER A 194 -13.17 -5.32 -7.17
C SER A 194 -13.14 -4.43 -8.40
N VAL A 195 -13.72 -4.90 -9.51
CA VAL A 195 -13.97 -4.04 -10.67
C VAL A 195 -15.27 -3.30 -10.42
N THR A 196 -15.21 -1.97 -10.42
CA THR A 196 -16.37 -1.10 -10.22
C THR A 196 -16.97 -0.63 -11.53
N ASP A 197 -16.19 -0.63 -12.61
CA ASP A 197 -16.65 -0.29 -13.97
C ASP A 197 -15.75 -0.90 -15.06
N GLY A 198 -16.32 -1.12 -16.25
CA GLY A 198 -15.60 -1.62 -17.44
C GLY A 198 -15.46 -3.14 -17.57
N PRO A 199 -14.83 -3.62 -18.67
CA PRO A 199 -14.77 -5.04 -19.05
C PRO A 199 -13.72 -5.88 -18.28
N GLY A 200 -13.39 -5.50 -17.05
CA GLY A 200 -12.41 -6.21 -16.21
C GLY A 200 -13.05 -7.27 -15.31
N ILE A 201 -12.28 -8.32 -14.99
CA ILE A 201 -12.67 -9.39 -14.07
C ILE A 201 -11.52 -9.63 -13.08
N VAL A 202 -11.79 -9.58 -11.78
CA VAL A 202 -10.82 -9.92 -10.74
C VAL A 202 -11.11 -11.29 -10.16
N THR A 203 -10.12 -12.19 -10.21
CA THR A 203 -10.14 -13.49 -9.53
C THR A 203 -8.81 -13.68 -8.80
N ASP A 204 -8.83 -13.90 -7.48
CA ASP A 204 -7.64 -14.11 -6.65
C ASP A 204 -6.52 -13.05 -6.86
N LYS A 205 -6.91 -11.76 -6.97
CA LYS A 205 -6.04 -10.59 -7.27
C LYS A 205 -5.46 -10.54 -8.69
N ILE A 206 -5.76 -11.52 -9.53
CA ILE A 206 -5.44 -11.47 -10.96
C ILE A 206 -6.59 -10.77 -11.67
N LEU A 207 -6.26 -9.69 -12.37
CA LEU A 207 -7.15 -8.95 -13.24
C LEU A 207 -6.98 -9.44 -14.68
N SER A 208 -8.08 -9.81 -15.31
CA SER A 208 -8.18 -10.15 -16.73
C SER A 208 -9.28 -9.32 -17.40
N PHE A 209 -9.34 -9.37 -18.73
CA PHE A 209 -10.21 -8.52 -19.53
C PHE A 209 -11.07 -9.35 -20.48
N SER A 210 -12.31 -8.91 -20.68
CA SER A 210 -13.29 -9.57 -21.55
C SER A 210 -13.54 -8.81 -22.85
N ASP A 211 -13.19 -7.53 -22.88
CA ASP A 211 -13.31 -6.62 -24.02
C ASP A 211 -12.33 -5.44 -23.80
N VAL A 212 -12.17 -4.61 -24.83
CA VAL A 212 -11.44 -3.34 -24.77
C VAL A 212 -12.28 -2.22 -24.14
N GLY A 213 -11.61 -1.19 -23.64
CA GLY A 213 -12.22 0.00 -23.04
C GLY A 213 -11.67 0.36 -21.67
N THR A 214 -12.22 1.41 -21.07
CA THR A 214 -11.81 1.87 -19.74
C THR A 214 -12.25 0.88 -18.65
N VAL A 215 -11.31 0.45 -17.82
CA VAL A 215 -11.57 -0.38 -16.63
C VAL A 215 -11.26 0.44 -15.38
N THR A 216 -12.14 0.37 -14.37
CA THR A 216 -11.91 0.95 -13.04
C THR A 216 -11.88 -0.15 -11.99
N VAL A 217 -10.78 -0.22 -11.25
CA VAL A 217 -10.58 -1.16 -10.14
C VAL A 217 -10.55 -0.38 -8.83
N MET A 218 -11.29 -0.88 -7.85
CA MET A 218 -11.31 -0.37 -6.48
C MET A 218 -10.49 -1.29 -5.57
N ALA A 219 -9.63 -0.68 -4.75
CA ALA A 219 -8.97 -1.30 -3.62
C ALA A 219 -9.66 -0.87 -2.32
N SER A 220 -10.08 -1.85 -1.51
CA SER A 220 -10.86 -1.63 -0.28
C SER A 220 -10.27 -2.34 0.93
N GLN A 221 -10.42 -1.70 2.10
CA GLN A 221 -9.98 -2.22 3.38
C GLN A 221 -10.97 -1.79 4.49
N GLU A 222 -11.59 -2.78 5.14
CA GLU A 222 -12.71 -2.60 6.10
C GLU A 222 -12.30 -2.23 7.54
N GLY A 223 -11.00 -2.31 7.85
CA GLY A 223 -10.48 -2.21 9.20
C GLY A 223 -10.68 -3.47 10.04
N ASP A 224 -10.48 -3.32 11.35
CA ASP A 224 -10.64 -4.37 12.35
C ASP A 224 -10.97 -3.72 13.71
N ASP A 225 -10.75 -4.40 14.83
CA ASP A 225 -11.00 -3.86 16.18
C ASP A 225 -10.07 -2.68 16.55
N ASN A 226 -8.97 -2.50 15.84
CA ASN A 226 -7.96 -1.49 16.15
C ASN A 226 -7.93 -0.36 15.12
N TRP A 227 -8.32 -0.64 13.88
CA TRP A 227 -8.29 0.30 12.77
C TRP A 227 -9.68 0.52 12.17
N LYS A 228 -10.01 1.76 11.83
CA LYS A 228 -11.22 2.10 11.07
C LYS A 228 -11.06 1.67 9.61
N SER A 229 -12.16 1.45 8.88
CA SER A 229 -12.09 1.24 7.43
C SER A 229 -11.32 2.37 6.75
N ALA A 230 -10.43 2.02 5.83
CA ALA A 230 -9.71 2.98 5.02
C ALA A 230 -10.62 3.56 3.94
N VAL A 231 -10.32 4.78 3.48
CA VAL A 231 -10.98 5.33 2.29
C VAL A 231 -10.59 4.49 1.07
N ASP A 232 -11.59 4.01 0.32
CA ASP A 232 -11.38 3.24 -0.91
C ASP A 232 -10.57 4.04 -1.94
N VAL A 233 -9.67 3.35 -2.66
CA VAL A 233 -8.83 3.95 -3.70
C VAL A 233 -9.16 3.30 -5.04
N ASN A 234 -9.44 4.13 -6.05
CA ASN A 234 -9.77 3.66 -7.40
C ASN A 234 -8.62 3.94 -8.37
N GLN A 235 -8.38 3.01 -9.28
CA GLN A 235 -7.48 3.18 -10.42
C GLN A 235 -8.24 2.88 -11.71
N SER A 236 -8.20 3.83 -12.64
CA SER A 236 -8.81 3.71 -13.97
C SER A 236 -7.72 3.70 -15.03
N PHE A 237 -7.83 2.80 -16.00
CA PHE A 237 -6.87 2.64 -17.09
C PHE A 237 -7.57 2.09 -18.34
N GLU A 238 -6.93 2.23 -19.49
CA GLU A 238 -7.45 1.72 -20.76
C GLU A 238 -6.98 0.29 -21.04
N VAL A 239 -7.90 -0.52 -21.57
CA VAL A 239 -7.62 -1.82 -22.19
C VAL A 239 -7.77 -1.68 -23.70
N VAL A 240 -6.75 -2.10 -24.45
CA VAL A 240 -6.76 -2.02 -25.91
C VAL A 240 -6.45 -3.36 -26.54
N PHE A 241 -6.75 -3.52 -27.83
CA PHE A 241 -6.19 -4.64 -28.59
C PHE A 241 -4.68 -4.47 -28.69
N GLY A 242 -3.95 -5.59 -28.75
CA GLY A 242 -2.56 -5.56 -29.20
C GLY A 242 -2.47 -4.86 -30.56
N LEU A 243 -1.36 -4.16 -30.82
CA LEU A 243 -1.14 -3.57 -32.15
C LEU A 243 -1.28 -4.65 -33.20
N ILE A 244 -2.33 -4.58 -34.01
CA ILE A 244 -2.46 -5.41 -35.21
C ILE A 244 -1.35 -4.92 -36.15
N GLU A 245 -0.36 -5.76 -36.40
CA GLU A 245 0.52 -5.49 -37.53
C GLU A 245 -0.33 -5.55 -38.79
N VAL A 246 -0.30 -4.50 -39.61
CA VAL A 246 -1.01 -4.42 -40.88
C VAL A 246 0.03 -4.65 -41.98
N PRO A 247 -0.21 -5.59 -42.91
CA PRO A 247 0.74 -5.82 -43.99
C PRO A 247 0.78 -4.59 -44.90
N VAL A 248 1.98 -4.24 -45.38
CA VAL A 248 2.21 -3.08 -46.23
C VAL A 248 2.41 -3.49 -47.70
N PRO A 249 2.19 -2.59 -48.66
CA PRO A 249 2.46 -2.85 -50.07
C PRO A 249 3.91 -3.25 -50.36
N VAL A 250 4.10 -4.30 -51.15
CA VAL A 250 5.35 -4.63 -51.83
C VAL A 250 5.25 -4.14 -53.27
N TYR A 251 6.07 -3.17 -53.62
CA TYR A 251 6.12 -2.53 -54.93
C TYR A 251 6.96 -3.36 -55.91
N ARG A 252 6.41 -3.65 -57.10
CA ARG A 252 7.13 -4.30 -58.21
C ARG A 252 7.66 -3.24 -59.18
N LEU A 253 8.94 -3.31 -59.49
CA LEU A 253 9.57 -2.48 -60.50
C LEU A 253 10.32 -3.35 -61.50
N TYR A 254 10.34 -2.94 -62.76
CA TYR A 254 11.01 -3.65 -63.85
C TYR A 254 12.07 -2.77 -64.50
N SER A 255 13.28 -3.30 -64.64
CA SER A 255 14.40 -2.64 -65.30
C SER A 255 14.38 -2.89 -66.80
N TYR A 256 14.04 -1.85 -67.58
CA TYR A 256 13.93 -1.90 -69.04
C TYR A 256 14.63 -0.71 -69.70
N GLY A 257 15.57 -0.98 -70.60
CA GLY A 257 16.06 0.01 -71.57
C GLY A 257 17.43 0.65 -71.29
N ALA A 258 17.77 1.67 -72.10
CA ALA A 258 19.12 2.26 -72.18
C ALA A 258 19.42 3.28 -71.05
N PRO A 259 20.69 3.49 -70.66
CA PRO A 259 21.91 2.97 -71.29
C PRO A 259 22.24 1.51 -70.93
N GLU A 260 21.64 0.94 -69.89
CA GLU A 260 21.93 -0.43 -69.41
C GLU A 260 20.64 -1.07 -68.88
N SER A 261 20.11 -2.06 -69.62
CA SER A 261 18.93 -2.85 -69.23
C SER A 261 19.40 -4.09 -68.49
N THR A 262 18.98 -4.30 -67.24
CA THR A 262 19.27 -5.52 -66.48
C THR A 262 18.17 -6.57 -66.64
N TYR A 263 16.98 -6.19 -67.16
CA TYR A 263 15.79 -7.03 -67.26
C TYR A 263 15.31 -7.60 -65.92
N GLU A 264 15.81 -7.04 -64.82
CA GLU A 264 15.51 -7.51 -63.48
C GLU A 264 14.16 -6.97 -63.00
N HIS A 265 13.56 -7.71 -62.08
CA HIS A 265 12.47 -7.21 -61.27
C HIS A 265 12.99 -6.96 -59.85
N LEU A 266 12.49 -5.88 -59.24
CA LEU A 266 12.77 -5.53 -57.86
C LEU A 266 11.46 -5.44 -57.09
N TRP A 267 11.46 -6.05 -55.90
CA TRP A 267 10.35 -6.02 -54.94
C TRP A 267 10.80 -5.32 -53.67
N THR A 268 10.10 -4.25 -53.30
CA THR A 268 10.44 -3.45 -52.12
C THR A 268 9.23 -2.93 -51.38
N THR A 269 9.33 -2.85 -50.06
CA THR A 269 8.37 -2.14 -49.20
C THR A 269 8.76 -0.66 -48.99
N ASP A 270 9.97 -0.25 -49.41
CA ASP A 270 10.44 1.13 -49.25
C ASP A 270 9.92 2.01 -50.40
N GLU A 271 8.97 2.89 -50.06
CA GLU A 271 8.42 3.87 -50.98
C GLU A 271 9.48 4.79 -51.59
N LYS A 272 10.56 5.09 -50.87
CA LYS A 272 11.65 5.94 -51.38
C LYS A 272 12.50 5.20 -52.40
N GLU A 273 12.73 3.91 -52.20
CA GLU A 273 13.42 3.07 -53.19
C GLU A 273 12.58 2.98 -54.47
N ARG A 274 11.27 2.72 -54.33
CA ARG A 274 10.32 2.75 -55.44
C ARG A 274 10.37 4.09 -56.19
N ASP A 275 10.18 5.21 -55.49
CA ASP A 275 10.10 6.53 -56.10
C ASP A 275 11.42 6.95 -56.76
N LEU A 276 12.56 6.54 -56.18
CA LEU A 276 13.87 6.80 -56.76
C LEU A 276 14.06 6.03 -58.07
N LEU A 277 13.76 4.74 -58.07
CA LEU A 277 13.90 3.89 -59.25
C LEU A 277 12.93 4.30 -60.35
N ASP A 278 11.66 4.59 -60.03
CA ASP A 278 10.67 5.06 -61.01
C ASP A 278 11.06 6.41 -61.66
N SER A 279 11.92 7.20 -61.00
CA SER A 279 12.47 8.43 -61.59
C SER A 279 13.57 8.18 -62.64
N TRP A 280 14.12 6.97 -62.72
CA TRP A 280 15.20 6.62 -63.64
C TRP A 280 14.65 6.12 -64.98
N PRO A 281 15.19 6.58 -66.14
CA PRO A 281 14.68 6.19 -67.46
C PRO A 281 14.71 4.69 -67.78
N SER A 282 15.50 3.91 -67.04
CA SER A 282 15.69 2.47 -67.24
C SER A 282 14.82 1.61 -66.32
N TRP A 283 13.93 2.20 -65.52
CA TRP A 283 13.07 1.51 -64.58
C TRP A 283 11.62 1.94 -64.77
N VAL A 284 10.70 1.00 -64.55
CA VAL A 284 9.25 1.22 -64.64
C VAL A 284 8.61 0.67 -63.38
N TYR A 285 7.85 1.50 -62.67
CA TYR A 285 6.96 1.01 -61.62
C TYR A 285 5.76 0.26 -62.21
N GLU A 286 5.56 -0.99 -61.80
CA GLU A 286 4.51 -1.88 -62.31
C GLU A 286 3.30 -2.00 -61.38
N GLY A 287 3.34 -1.39 -60.19
CA GLY A 287 2.25 -1.44 -59.22
C GLY A 287 2.60 -2.17 -57.93
N VAL A 288 1.60 -2.41 -57.10
CA VAL A 288 1.71 -3.23 -55.89
C VAL A 288 1.58 -4.70 -56.28
N ALA A 289 2.58 -5.50 -55.93
CA ALA A 289 2.62 -6.93 -56.23
C ALA A 289 1.75 -7.73 -55.25
N TRP A 290 1.87 -7.42 -53.96
CA TRP A 290 1.16 -8.06 -52.84
C TRP A 290 1.36 -7.24 -51.56
N LEU A 291 0.76 -7.66 -50.44
CA LEU A 291 1.01 -7.10 -49.11
C LEU A 291 1.86 -8.06 -48.25
N ALA A 292 2.79 -7.51 -47.46
CA ALA A 292 3.67 -8.28 -46.57
C ALA A 292 3.94 -7.54 -45.24
N TYR A 293 4.31 -8.28 -44.20
CA TYR A 293 4.66 -7.69 -42.90
C TYR A 293 6.10 -7.17 -42.89
N THR A 294 6.32 -6.03 -42.22
CA THR A 294 7.68 -5.48 -42.04
C THR A 294 8.36 -5.97 -40.77
N ASN A 295 7.63 -6.58 -39.83
CA ASN A 295 8.19 -7.30 -38.69
C ASN A 295 7.72 -8.75 -38.69
N GLN A 296 8.38 -9.58 -37.89
CA GLN A 296 8.02 -10.99 -37.77
C GLN A 296 6.73 -11.17 -36.98
N VAL A 297 5.71 -11.73 -37.63
CA VAL A 297 4.49 -12.23 -36.99
C VAL A 297 4.53 -13.76 -36.86
N ASP A 298 3.65 -14.33 -36.01
CA ASP A 298 3.57 -15.77 -35.84
C ASP A 298 3.31 -16.50 -37.17
N GLY A 299 4.02 -17.60 -37.40
CA GLY A 299 3.97 -18.37 -38.65
C GLY A 299 4.69 -17.76 -39.85
N SER A 300 5.21 -16.53 -39.77
CA SER A 300 5.99 -15.89 -40.85
C SER A 300 7.50 -16.16 -40.74
N VAL A 301 8.19 -16.10 -41.88
CA VAL A 301 9.64 -16.21 -42.02
C VAL A 301 10.19 -15.00 -42.78
N PRO A 302 11.43 -14.56 -42.51
CA PRO A 302 12.04 -13.47 -43.26
C PRO A 302 12.22 -13.83 -44.73
N LEU A 303 11.99 -12.85 -45.62
CA LEU A 303 12.45 -12.86 -47.00
C LEU A 303 13.69 -11.98 -47.11
N TYR A 304 14.82 -12.62 -47.40
CA TYR A 304 16.12 -11.98 -47.56
C TYR A 304 16.29 -11.49 -49.00
N ARG A 305 16.99 -10.36 -49.17
CA ARG A 305 17.44 -9.86 -50.47
C ARG A 305 18.96 -9.80 -50.51
N LEU A 306 19.55 -10.26 -51.61
CA LEU A 306 20.97 -10.13 -51.88
C LEU A 306 21.17 -9.48 -53.25
N TYR A 307 22.26 -8.72 -53.41
CA TYR A 307 22.59 -8.05 -54.67
C TYR A 307 23.95 -8.50 -55.21
N ALA A 308 23.97 -9.01 -56.44
CA ALA A 308 25.19 -9.37 -57.15
C ALA A 308 25.70 -8.18 -57.97
N GLU A 309 26.82 -7.57 -57.59
CA GLU A 309 27.34 -6.34 -58.21
C GLU A 309 27.78 -6.52 -59.67
N LEU A 310 28.35 -7.68 -60.02
CA LEU A 310 28.88 -7.93 -61.37
C LEU A 310 27.75 -8.22 -62.36
N GLU A 311 26.78 -9.02 -61.93
CA GLU A 311 25.60 -9.43 -62.67
C GLU A 311 24.50 -8.36 -62.66
N ARG A 312 24.53 -7.47 -61.67
CA ARG A 312 23.54 -6.42 -61.39
C ARG A 312 22.14 -7.00 -61.25
N GLN A 313 22.04 -8.00 -60.37
CA GLN A 313 20.81 -8.76 -60.14
C GLN A 313 20.53 -8.89 -58.66
N HIS A 314 19.24 -8.89 -58.31
CA HIS A 314 18.75 -9.19 -56.98
C HIS A 314 18.30 -10.65 -56.86
N HIS A 315 18.64 -11.28 -55.74
CA HIS A 315 18.14 -12.59 -55.36
C HIS A 315 17.26 -12.49 -54.12
N TYR A 316 16.15 -13.22 -54.10
CA TYR A 316 15.22 -13.26 -52.98
C TYR A 316 15.05 -14.69 -52.49
N THR A 317 15.19 -14.90 -51.18
CA THR A 317 14.98 -16.22 -50.58
C THR A 317 14.42 -16.11 -49.16
N ASN A 318 13.52 -17.02 -48.81
CA ASN A 318 13.07 -17.24 -47.44
C ASN A 318 13.76 -18.44 -46.77
N ILE A 319 14.77 -19.02 -47.45
CA ILE A 319 15.55 -20.15 -46.97
C ILE A 319 16.82 -19.61 -46.34
N GLU A 320 16.87 -19.60 -45.01
CA GLU A 320 18.01 -19.08 -44.25
C GLU A 320 19.34 -19.70 -44.70
N PHE A 321 19.37 -21.00 -45.01
CA PHE A 321 20.57 -21.67 -45.49
C PHE A 321 21.06 -21.16 -46.86
N GLU A 322 20.14 -20.86 -47.79
CA GLU A 322 20.48 -20.30 -49.11
C GLU A 322 21.06 -18.90 -48.96
N TYR A 323 20.41 -18.07 -48.14
CA TYR A 323 20.87 -16.72 -47.81
C TYR A 323 22.27 -16.71 -47.20
N GLN A 324 22.51 -17.53 -46.16
CA GLN A 324 23.81 -17.59 -45.48
C GLN A 324 24.93 -18.09 -46.41
N TYR A 325 24.62 -18.99 -47.34
CA TYR A 325 25.58 -19.47 -48.32
C TYR A 325 25.99 -18.36 -49.30
N LEU A 326 25.02 -17.68 -49.91
CA LEU A 326 25.27 -16.61 -50.89
C LEU A 326 25.93 -15.38 -50.25
N ALA A 327 25.47 -14.95 -49.08
CA ALA A 327 26.08 -13.84 -48.35
C ALA A 327 27.53 -14.14 -47.90
N GLY A 328 27.87 -15.42 -47.71
CA GLY A 328 29.18 -15.86 -47.23
C GLY A 328 30.23 -16.12 -48.32
N ASP A 329 29.83 -16.19 -49.59
CA ASP A 329 30.73 -16.56 -50.70
C ASP A 329 31.56 -15.39 -51.26
N GLY A 330 31.22 -14.16 -50.89
CA GLY A 330 31.90 -12.93 -51.30
C GLY A 330 31.54 -12.41 -52.69
N THR A 331 30.55 -13.00 -53.36
CA THR A 331 30.01 -12.59 -54.67
C THR A 331 28.69 -11.83 -54.54
N TRP A 332 27.93 -12.06 -53.47
CA TRP A 332 26.69 -11.35 -53.17
C TRP A 332 26.85 -10.36 -52.03
N ASN A 333 26.30 -9.17 -52.20
CA ASN A 333 26.11 -8.22 -51.13
C ASN A 333 24.84 -8.54 -50.36
N ASP A 334 24.96 -8.61 -49.04
CA ASP A 334 23.84 -8.80 -48.12
C ASP A 334 23.07 -7.48 -47.94
N GLU A 335 21.79 -7.48 -48.34
CA GLU A 335 20.87 -6.36 -48.10
C GLU A 335 19.90 -6.61 -46.95
N GLY A 336 19.95 -7.79 -46.33
CA GLY A 336 19.19 -8.15 -45.14
C GLY A 336 17.75 -8.60 -45.41
N VAL A 337 16.91 -8.46 -44.38
CA VAL A 337 15.49 -8.83 -44.41
C VAL A 337 14.69 -7.67 -45.00
N GLN A 338 13.96 -7.93 -46.07
CA GLN A 338 13.11 -6.92 -46.71
C GLN A 338 11.71 -6.88 -46.10
N TYR A 339 11.13 -8.05 -45.88
CA TYR A 339 9.80 -8.23 -45.29
C TYR A 339 9.61 -9.71 -44.90
N TYR A 340 8.48 -10.02 -44.26
CA TYR A 340 8.16 -11.35 -43.75
C TYR A 340 7.03 -11.97 -44.56
N VAL A 341 7.21 -13.23 -44.94
CA VAL A 341 6.32 -14.03 -45.80
C VAL A 341 5.95 -15.34 -45.13
N PHE A 342 4.91 -16.02 -45.60
CA PHE A 342 4.52 -17.32 -45.03
C PHE A 342 5.09 -18.47 -45.86
N PRO A 343 5.82 -19.43 -45.26
CA PRO A 343 6.38 -20.55 -46.01
C PRO A 343 5.30 -21.57 -46.43
N THR A 344 4.14 -21.53 -45.78
CA THR A 344 2.99 -22.42 -46.02
C THR A 344 1.69 -21.62 -45.93
N ASN A 345 0.61 -22.14 -46.53
CA ASN A 345 -0.72 -21.50 -46.49
C ASN A 345 -1.40 -21.75 -45.13
N THR A 346 -0.93 -21.08 -44.07
CA THR A 346 -1.40 -21.27 -42.69
C THR A 346 -2.33 -20.16 -42.19
N VAL A 347 -2.46 -19.07 -42.95
CA VAL A 347 -3.33 -17.93 -42.63
C VAL A 347 -4.38 -17.80 -43.72
N ASP A 348 -5.62 -17.53 -43.34
CA ASP A 348 -6.72 -17.38 -44.29
C ASP A 348 -6.47 -16.19 -45.23
N GLY A 349 -6.87 -16.33 -46.49
CA GLY A 349 -6.70 -15.28 -47.51
C GLY A 349 -5.32 -15.17 -48.16
N LEU A 350 -4.34 -16.01 -47.82
CA LEU A 350 -3.03 -16.00 -48.49
C LEU A 350 -3.09 -16.58 -49.92
N LEU A 351 -2.32 -15.96 -50.83
CA LEU A 351 -2.09 -16.45 -52.20
C LEU A 351 -0.64 -16.93 -52.39
N PRO A 352 -0.41 -17.95 -53.24
CA PRO A 352 0.92 -18.43 -53.54
C PRO A 352 1.70 -17.44 -54.41
N VAL A 353 2.98 -17.27 -54.12
CA VAL A 353 3.95 -16.61 -55.00
C VAL A 353 4.70 -17.67 -55.79
N TYR A 354 4.49 -17.67 -57.10
CA TYR A 354 5.15 -18.56 -58.05
C TYR A 354 6.55 -18.06 -58.38
N ARG A 355 7.56 -18.92 -58.20
CA ARG A 355 8.98 -18.62 -58.42
C ARG A 355 9.45 -19.24 -59.74
N PHE A 356 10.20 -18.46 -60.52
CA PHE A 356 10.83 -18.87 -61.76
C PHE A 356 12.31 -18.48 -61.76
N ASN A 357 13.16 -19.32 -62.34
CA ASN A 357 14.59 -19.07 -62.52
C ASN A 357 14.94 -18.99 -64.01
N HIS A 358 15.77 -18.04 -64.40
CA HIS A 358 16.34 -17.93 -65.74
C HIS A 358 17.86 -18.10 -65.66
N GLU A 359 18.34 -19.33 -65.81
CA GLU A 359 19.74 -19.69 -65.59
C GLU A 359 20.72 -18.86 -66.44
N GLU A 360 20.43 -18.63 -67.73
CA GLU A 360 21.35 -17.89 -68.62
C GLU A 360 21.50 -16.40 -68.26
N LEU A 361 20.49 -15.79 -67.64
CA LEU A 361 20.47 -14.37 -67.28
C LEU A 361 20.62 -14.15 -65.76
N ALA A 362 20.70 -15.24 -64.98
CA ALA A 362 20.70 -15.23 -63.52
C ALA A 362 19.52 -14.42 -62.92
N LEU A 363 18.34 -14.47 -63.57
CA LEU A 363 17.14 -13.75 -63.12
C LEU A 363 16.23 -14.69 -62.32
N HIS A 364 15.58 -14.13 -61.31
CA HIS A 364 14.39 -14.73 -60.73
C HIS A 364 13.17 -13.86 -61.00
N HIS A 365 12.05 -14.52 -61.28
CA HIS A 365 10.76 -13.86 -61.41
C HIS A 365 9.77 -14.43 -60.39
N PHE A 366 8.97 -13.55 -59.79
CA PHE A 366 7.99 -13.87 -58.78
C PHE A 366 6.64 -13.26 -59.16
N THR A 367 5.59 -14.06 -59.13
CA THR A 367 4.23 -13.57 -59.40
C THR A 367 3.19 -14.30 -58.58
N ILE A 368 2.15 -13.56 -58.16
CA ILE A 368 0.92 -14.14 -57.61
C ILE A 368 -0.14 -14.37 -58.70
N ASP A 369 0.05 -13.81 -59.89
CA ASP A 369 -0.90 -13.92 -61.00
C ASP A 369 -0.75 -15.30 -61.67
N GLU A 370 -1.80 -16.11 -61.53
CA GLU A 370 -1.87 -17.44 -62.11
C GLU A 370 -1.83 -17.40 -63.65
N ASN A 371 -2.36 -16.35 -64.29
CA ASN A 371 -2.28 -16.19 -65.73
C ASN A 371 -0.85 -15.82 -66.17
N GLU A 372 -0.16 -14.93 -65.46
CA GLU A 372 1.26 -14.61 -65.73
C GLU A 372 2.14 -15.87 -65.62
N LYS A 373 1.95 -16.65 -64.55
CA LYS A 373 2.59 -17.96 -64.37
C LYS A 373 2.34 -18.87 -65.58
N ASP A 374 1.08 -19.03 -65.99
CA ASP A 374 0.71 -19.92 -67.08
C ASP A 374 1.22 -19.44 -68.45
N GLU A 375 1.32 -18.13 -68.69
CA GLU A 375 1.92 -17.57 -69.91
C GLU A 375 3.43 -17.87 -69.96
N ILE A 376 4.17 -17.64 -68.87
CA ILE A 376 5.61 -17.90 -68.81
C ILE A 376 5.89 -19.39 -69.08
N ILE A 377 5.12 -20.29 -68.47
CA ILE A 377 5.26 -21.75 -68.70
C ILE A 377 4.97 -22.14 -70.16
N ARG A 378 4.04 -21.43 -70.82
CA ARG A 378 3.68 -21.69 -72.22
C ARG A 378 4.73 -21.19 -73.23
N HIS A 379 5.66 -20.35 -72.80
CA HIS A 379 6.71 -19.75 -73.62
C HIS A 379 8.13 -20.14 -73.14
N PRO A 380 8.53 -21.42 -73.26
CA PRO A 380 9.86 -21.88 -72.83
C PRO A 380 11.01 -21.20 -73.57
N GLU A 381 10.75 -20.61 -74.75
CA GLU A 381 11.74 -19.78 -75.46
C GLU A 381 12.14 -18.50 -74.71
N TRP A 382 11.42 -18.13 -73.64
CA TRP A 382 11.79 -17.02 -72.75
C TRP A 382 12.82 -17.43 -71.69
N GLY A 383 13.23 -18.70 -71.63
CA GLY A 383 14.36 -19.16 -70.80
C GLY A 383 14.07 -19.30 -69.29
N TYR A 384 12.82 -19.13 -68.85
CA TYR A 384 12.41 -19.31 -67.46
C TYR A 384 12.01 -20.76 -67.16
N GLU A 385 12.53 -21.31 -66.07
CA GLU A 385 12.13 -22.59 -65.49
C GLU A 385 11.25 -22.36 -64.26
N TYR A 386 10.12 -23.06 -64.17
CA TYR A 386 9.21 -22.97 -63.04
C TYR A 386 9.72 -23.79 -61.85
N GLU A 387 9.96 -23.13 -60.71
CA GLU A 387 10.52 -23.74 -59.50
C GLU A 387 9.44 -24.11 -58.45
N GLY A 388 8.18 -23.75 -58.70
CA GLY A 388 7.07 -24.01 -57.80
C GLY A 388 6.62 -22.77 -57.01
N ILE A 389 5.96 -23.03 -55.88
CA ILE A 389 5.54 -21.99 -54.94
C ILE A 389 6.73 -21.67 -54.03
N GLY A 390 7.21 -20.43 -54.05
CA GLY A 390 8.29 -19.98 -53.17
C GLY A 390 7.81 -19.70 -51.75
N TYR A 391 6.70 -18.98 -51.63
CA TYR A 391 6.08 -18.57 -50.36
C TYR A 391 4.64 -18.09 -50.60
N TYR A 392 3.98 -17.64 -49.54
CA TYR A 392 2.60 -17.15 -49.55
C TYR A 392 2.52 -15.72 -48.97
N VAL A 393 1.67 -14.89 -49.57
CA VAL A 393 1.50 -13.45 -49.27
C VAL A 393 0.03 -13.06 -49.32
N PHE A 394 -0.32 -11.90 -48.78
CA PHE A 394 -1.67 -11.38 -48.90
C PHE A 394 -1.88 -10.71 -50.27
N PRO A 395 -3.04 -10.94 -50.94
CA PRO A 395 -3.37 -10.22 -52.15
C PRO A 395 -3.54 -8.72 -51.86
N VAL A 396 -3.42 -7.91 -52.90
CA VAL A 396 -3.90 -6.53 -52.85
C VAL A 396 -5.42 -6.58 -52.80
N VAL A 397 -6.02 -6.14 -51.69
CA VAL A 397 -7.46 -5.92 -51.58
C VAL A 397 -7.76 -4.50 -52.04
N ASP A 398 -8.79 -4.32 -52.89
CA ASP A 398 -9.32 -2.97 -53.16
C ASP A 398 -9.84 -2.38 -51.84
N ASP A 399 -9.57 -1.09 -51.60
CA ASP A 399 -9.72 -0.34 -50.33
C ASP A 399 -11.12 -0.39 -49.64
N GLU A 400 -12.10 -1.15 -50.14
CA GLU A 400 -13.45 -1.24 -49.56
C GLU A 400 -13.66 -2.39 -48.55
N GLU A 401 -12.72 -3.32 -48.37
CA GLU A 401 -12.94 -4.53 -47.52
C GLU A 401 -12.08 -4.64 -46.26
N LEU A 402 -11.31 -3.60 -45.90
CA LEU A 402 -10.68 -3.50 -44.58
C LEU A 402 -11.63 -2.85 -43.56
N VAL A 403 -12.82 -3.45 -43.39
CA VAL A 403 -13.65 -3.23 -42.21
C VAL A 403 -13.61 -4.53 -41.42
N LEU A 404 -12.68 -4.60 -40.47
CA LEU A 404 -12.57 -5.69 -39.50
C LEU A 404 -13.80 -5.67 -38.57
N GLU A 405 -14.51 -6.80 -38.48
CA GLU A 405 -15.39 -7.13 -37.34
C GLU A 405 -14.56 -7.56 -36.13
#